data_AF-A0A923ZLE6-F1
#
_entry.id   AF-A0A923ZLE6-F1
#
_cell.length_a   1.000
_cell.length_b   1.000
_cell.length_c   1.000
_cell.angle_alpha   90.00
_cell.angle_beta   90.00
_cell.angle_gamma   90.00
#
_symmetry.space_group_name_H-M   'P 1'
#
loop_
_entity.id
_entity.type
_entity.pdbx_description
1 polymer ?
#
loop_
_entity_poly.entity_id
_entity_poly.type
_entity_poly.pdbx_seq_one_letter_code
_entity_poly.pdbx_strand_id
1 'polypeptide(L)' 'MIRGIKRRKVNVFTAPDCNGMIRKLNTGEYRLYHRRKAGKNIVRKSIGTYSSLAIAKKYEQEI' A
#
# COMPACT_ATOMS: atom_id res chain seq x y z
N MET A 1 11.76 7.16 34.88
CA MET A 1 12.61 7.00 33.68
C MET A 1 11.75 6.52 32.51
N ILE A 2 11.26 7.41 31.64
CA ILE A 2 10.40 7.03 30.49
C ILE A 2 11.27 7.09 29.23
N ARG A 3 11.50 5.92 28.61
CA ARG A 3 12.35 5.77 27.43
C ARG A 3 11.75 6.55 26.26
N GLY A 4 12.50 7.51 25.73
CA GLY A 4 12.11 8.35 24.60
C GLY A 4 11.75 7.51 23.38
N ILE A 5 10.50 7.64 22.94
CA ILE A 5 10.02 7.03 21.70
C ILE A 5 10.71 7.76 20.54
N LYS A 6 11.82 7.20 20.04
CA LYS A 6 12.40 7.64 18.76
C LYS A 6 11.36 7.40 17.67
N ARG A 7 10.60 8.43 17.29
CA ARG A 7 9.72 8.40 16.12
C ARG A 7 10.58 8.02 14.92
N ARG A 8 10.50 6.75 14.46
CA ARG A 8 11.10 6.34 13.19
C ARG A 8 10.52 7.27 12.13
N LYS A 9 11.37 7.99 11.41
CA LYS A 9 10.99 8.68 10.16
C LYS A 9 10.48 7.60 9.21
N VAL A 10 9.17 7.35 9.22
CA VAL A 10 8.51 6.61 8.15
C VAL A 10 8.64 7.49 6.91
N ASN A 11 9.35 7.00 5.91
CA ASN A 11 9.58 7.73 4.68
C ASN A 11 8.23 7.87 3.95
N VAL A 12 7.61 9.05 4.03
CA VAL A 12 6.27 9.32 3.51
C VAL A 12 6.37 9.72 2.04
N PHE A 13 6.74 8.78 1.17
CA PHE A 13 6.56 8.95 -0.28
C PHE A 13 5.10 8.65 -0.65
N THR A 14 4.21 9.61 -0.42
CA THR A 14 2.78 9.55 -0.81
C THR A 14 2.48 10.72 -1.75
N ALA A 15 1.69 10.61 -2.82
CA ALA A 15 0.69 9.62 -3.22
C ALA A 15 0.66 9.54 -4.76
N PRO A 16 0.11 8.47 -5.38
CA PRO A 16 -1.31 8.49 -5.76
C PRO A 16 -1.91 7.07 -5.61
N ASP A 17 -2.98 6.78 -4.85
CA ASP A 17 -4.30 7.41 -4.73
C ASP A 17 -4.95 6.92 -3.42
N CYS A 18 -5.89 7.70 -2.92
CA CYS A 18 -6.33 7.73 -1.53
C CYS A 18 -7.23 6.56 -1.05
N ASN A 19 -7.50 5.53 -1.86
CA ASN A 19 -8.18 4.31 -1.38
C ASN A 19 -7.25 3.37 -0.58
N GLY A 20 -5.94 3.62 -0.60
CA GLY A 20 -4.96 2.97 0.26
C GLY A 20 -4.60 1.54 -0.14
N MET A 21 -5.03 1.08 -1.33
CA MET A 21 -4.70 -0.23 -1.88
C MET A 21 -3.52 -0.21 -2.86
N ILE A 22 -3.23 0.93 -3.49
CA ILE A 22 -2.04 1.07 -4.35
C ILE A 22 -0.93 1.77 -3.57
N ARG A 23 0.29 1.23 -3.66
CA ARG A 23 1.49 1.82 -3.06
C ARG A 23 2.61 1.90 -4.08
N LYS A 24 3.20 3.09 -4.23
CA LYS A 24 4.42 3.29 -5.02
C LYS A 24 5.64 2.70 -4.28
N LEU A 25 6.46 1.96 -5.00
CA LEU A 25 7.73 1.42 -4.55
C LEU A 25 8.87 2.38 -4.91
N ASN A 26 10.00 2.25 -4.22
CA ASN A 26 11.20 3.04 -4.52
C ASN A 26 11.79 2.71 -5.90
N THR A 27 11.46 1.54 -6.44
CA THR A 27 11.80 1.12 -7.82
C THR A 27 11.01 1.89 -8.88
N GLY A 28 9.99 2.67 -8.49
CA GLY A 28 9.07 3.35 -9.41
C GLY A 28 7.83 2.54 -9.77
N GLU A 29 7.80 1.25 -9.42
CA GLU A 29 6.65 0.36 -9.62
C GLU A 29 5.52 0.63 -8.61
N TYR A 30 4.33 0.11 -8.92
CA TYR A 30 3.11 0.26 -8.14
C TYR A 30 2.65 -1.11 -7.66
N ARG A 31 2.64 -1.33 -6.35
CA ARG A 31 2.10 -2.56 -5.74
C ARG A 31 0.63 -2.38 -5.40
N LEU A 32 -0.22 -3.31 -5.84
CA LEU A 32 -1.64 -3.36 -5.52
C LEU A 32 -1.90 -4.37 -4.39
N TYR A 33 -2.69 -3.94 -3.40
CA TYR A 33 -3.16 -4.75 -2.30
C TYR A 33 -4.68 -4.97 -2.38
N HIS A 34 -5.14 -6.11 -1.88
CA HIS A 34 -6.57 -6.35 -1.61
C HIS A 34 -6.80 -6.50 -0.10
N ARG A 35 -7.91 -5.94 0.41
CA ARG A 35 -8.33 -6.11 1.80
C ARG A 35 -9.11 -7.42 1.94
N ARG A 36 -8.54 -8.37 2.67
CA ARG A 36 -9.25 -9.58 3.09
C ARG A 36 -9.53 -9.50 4.59
N LYS A 37 -10.76 -9.82 5.00
CA LYS A 37 -11.06 -10.05 6.42
C LYS A 37 -10.56 -11.44 6.80
N ALA A 38 -9.64 -11.51 7.77
CA ALA A 38 -9.21 -12.76 8.39
C ALA A 38 -9.58 -12.69 9.87
N GLY A 39 -10.82 -13.05 10.18
CA GLY A 39 -11.39 -12.91 11.52
C GLY A 39 -11.52 -11.45 11.95
N LYS A 40 -11.01 -11.12 13.15
CA LYS A 40 -11.11 -9.77 13.75
C LYS A 40 -10.25 -8.72 13.04
N ASN A 41 -9.25 -9.12 12.25
CA ASN A 41 -8.28 -8.22 11.63
C ASN A 41 -8.44 -8.14 10.10
N ILE A 42 -8.16 -6.96 9.54
CA ILE A 42 -8.10 -6.72 8.10
C ILE A 42 -6.66 -6.94 7.63
N VAL A 43 -6.45 -7.95 6.79
CA VAL A 43 -5.14 -8.27 6.21
C VAL A 43 -5.07 -7.74 4.78
N ARG A 44 -3.91 -7.22 4.37
CA ARG A 44 -3.64 -6.78 3.00
C ARG A 44 -2.83 -7.85 2.28
N LYS A 45 -3.37 -8.42 1.20
CA LYS A 45 -2.64 -9.37 0.34
C LYS A 45 -2.16 -8.64 -0.91
N SER A 46 -0.88 -8.81 -1.27
CA SER A 46 -0.34 -8.29 -2.54
C SER A 46 -0.89 -9.12 -3.69
N ILE A 47 -1.52 -8.46 -4.66
CA ILE A 47 -2.05 -9.10 -5.88
C ILE A 47 -1.00 -9.07 -6.99
N GLY A 48 -0.20 -8.00 -7.03
CA GLY A 48 0.84 -7.84 -8.03
C GLY A 48 1.59 -6.51 -7.91
N THR A 49 2.64 -6.39 -8.71
CA THR A 49 3.40 -5.16 -8.93
C THR A 49 3.27 -4.77 -10.40
N TYR A 50 2.95 -3.50 -10.65
CA TYR A 50 2.67 -2.97 -11.97
C TYR A 50 3.61 -1.81 -12.27
N SER A 51 4.05 -1.71 -13.51
CA SER A 51 4.96 -0.63 -13.94
C SER A 51 4.27 0.73 -14.01
N SER A 52 2.94 0.77 -14.09
CA SER A 52 2.16 2.01 -14.22
C SER A 52 0.93 2.02 -13.31
N LEU A 53 0.60 3.20 -12.82
CA LEU A 53 -0.56 3.44 -11.97
C LEU A 53 -1.88 3.19 -12.69
N ALA A 54 -1.98 3.57 -13.98
CA ALA A 54 -3.20 3.36 -14.75
C ALA A 54 -3.56 1.88 -14.86
N ILE A 55 -2.54 1.02 -14.99
CA ILE A 55 -2.70 -0.43 -15.01
C ILE A 55 -3.17 -0.92 -13.64
N ALA A 56 -2.51 -0.50 -12.57
CA ALA A 56 -2.90 -0.88 -11.20
C ALA A 56 -4.35 -0.47 -10.87
N LYS A 57 -4.81 0.70 -11.33
CA LYS A 57 -6.20 1.17 -11.15
C LYS A 57 -7.22 0.36 -11.92
N LYS A 58 -6.91 -0.01 -13.17
CA LYS A 58 -7.81 -0.88 -13.95
C LYS A 58 -8.01 -2.22 -13.24
N TYR A 59 -6.93 -2.82 -12.75
CA TYR A 59 -7.01 -4.04 -11.94
C TYR A 59 -7.75 -3.84 -10.61
N GLU A 60 -7.63 -2.67 -9.96
CA GLU A 60 -8.44 -2.37 -8.77
C GLU A 60 -9.95 -2.35 -9.09
N GLN A 61 -10.34 -1.86 -10.27
CA GLN A 61 -11.75 -1.81 -10.70
C GLN A 61 -12.30 -3.16 -11.17
N GLU A 62 -11.44 -4.05 -11.68
CA GLU A 62 -11.81 -5.38 -12.16
C GLU A 62 -12.02 -6.41 -11.03
N ILE A 63 -11.57 -6.13 -9.81
CA ILE A 63 -11.61 -7.04 -8.63
C ILE A 63 -12.74 -6.65 -7.69
#